data_AF-A0A5C7S436-F1
#
_entry.id   AF-A0A5C7S436-F1
#
_cell.length_a   1.000
_cell.length_b   1.000
_cell.length_c   1.000
_cell.angle_alpha   90.00
_cell.angle_beta   90.00
_cell.angle_gamma   90.00
#
_symmetry.space_group_name_H-M   'P 1'
#
loop_
_entity.id
_entity.type
_entity.pdbx_description
1 polymer ?
#
loop_
_entity_poly.entity_id
_entity_poly.type
_entity_poly.pdbx_seq_one_letter_code
_entity_poly.pdbx_strand_id
1 'polypeptide(L)'
;MARTLAVKIVLTAVLWAMPLLLLPESLMHRLGLPATVPTMFYRLLGTAYTALLVEYLYGLHALRSGGYPAGTVRVGLVSNIAACLVLYQAWYGGVWDTWPFTARALMMVSLFATGGVSLGLLVFGPVAEGRRES
;
A
#
# COMPACT_ATOMS: atom_id res chain seq x y z
N MET A 1 5.65 -0.50 16.12
CA MET A 1 5.89 0.31 14.91
C MET A 1 6.70 -0.39 13.82
N ALA A 2 7.93 -0.85 14.10
CA ALA A 2 8.77 -1.51 13.08
C ALA A 2 8.08 -2.70 12.37
N ARG A 3 7.33 -3.52 13.13
CA ARG A 3 6.52 -4.62 12.58
C ARG A 3 5.44 -4.12 11.61
N THR A 4 4.69 -3.09 12.00
CA THR A 4 3.67 -2.45 11.16
C THR A 4 4.26 -1.95 9.85
N LEU A 5 5.42 -1.29 9.92
CA LEU A 5 6.10 -0.77 8.74
C LEU A 5 6.65 -1.89 7.84
N ALA A 6 7.20 -2.96 8.43
CA ALA A 6 7.64 -4.14 7.68
C ALA A 6 6.46 -4.82 6.95
N VAL A 7 5.30 -4.97 7.62
CA VAL A 7 4.08 -5.47 6.99
C VAL A 7 3.65 -4.56 5.83
N LYS A 8 3.69 -3.24 6.01
CA LYS A 8 3.38 -2.29 4.95
C LYS A 8 4.29 -2.46 3.74
N ILE A 9 5.61 -2.59 3.94
CA ILE A 9 6.59 -2.82 2.87
C ILE A 9 6.21 -4.08 2.07
N VAL A 10 5.96 -5.20 2.75
CA VAL A 10 5.63 -6.47 2.09
C VAL A 10 4.32 -6.34 1.30
N LEU A 11 3.28 -5.77 1.90
CA LEU A 11 1.99 -5.60 1.23
C LEU A 11 2.08 -4.65 0.02
N THR A 12 2.77 -3.52 0.15
CA THR A 12 2.98 -2.59 -0.96
C THR A 12 3.79 -3.24 -2.08
N ALA A 13 4.81 -4.04 -1.75
CA ALA A 13 5.59 -4.75 -2.76
C ALA A 13 4.76 -5.80 -3.50
N VAL A 14 4.09 -6.69 -2.77
CA VAL A 14 3.43 -7.88 -3.33
C VAL A 14 2.10 -7.55 -4.00
N LEU A 15 1.28 -6.66 -3.40
CA LEU A 15 -0.05 -6.35 -3.94
C LEU A 15 0.00 -5.28 -5.03
N TRP A 16 1.03 -4.42 -5.03
CA TRP A 16 1.04 -3.22 -5.86
C TRP A 16 2.30 -3.07 -6.70
N ALA A 17 3.46 -2.76 -6.10
CA ALA A 17 4.64 -2.37 -6.85
C ALA A 17 5.13 -3.45 -7.82
N MET A 18 5.31 -4.70 -7.34
CA MET A 18 5.83 -5.80 -8.16
C MET A 18 4.84 -6.22 -9.26
N PRO A 19 3.54 -6.42 -8.98
CA PRO A 19 2.58 -6.70 -10.06
C PRO A 19 2.56 -5.62 -11.13
N LEU A 20 2.47 -4.35 -10.74
CA LEU A 20 2.36 -3.25 -11.69
C LEU A 20 3.66 -3.03 -12.49
N LEU A 21 4.82 -3.34 -11.92
CA LEU A 21 6.11 -3.23 -12.60
C LEU A 21 6.46 -4.43 -13.47
N LEU A 22 6.12 -5.65 -13.05
CA LEU A 22 6.69 -6.87 -13.65
C LEU A 22 5.67 -7.76 -14.36
N LEU A 23 4.40 -7.77 -13.96
CA LEU A 23 3.44 -8.71 -14.55
C LEU A 23 3.16 -8.32 -16.01
N PRO A 24 3.19 -9.27 -16.97
CA PRO A 24 2.80 -8.99 -18.33
C PRO A 24 1.28 -8.72 -18.41
N GLU A 25 0.86 -7.97 -19.42
CA GLU A 25 -0.54 -7.57 -19.61
C GLU A 25 -1.49 -8.77 -19.65
N SER A 26 -1.07 -9.87 -20.29
CA SER A 26 -1.84 -11.11 -20.34
C SER A 26 -2.15 -11.67 -18.95
N LEU A 27 -1.24 -11.54 -17.98
CA LEU A 27 -1.43 -12.02 -16.62
C LEU A 27 -2.27 -11.03 -15.80
N MET A 28 -2.12 -9.73 -16.03
CA MET A 28 -3.00 -8.71 -15.43
C MET A 28 -4.46 -8.89 -15.87
N HIS A 29 -4.68 -9.17 -17.15
CA HIS A 29 -6.01 -9.48 -17.69
C HIS A 29 -6.57 -10.77 -17.09
N ARG A 30 -5.75 -11.81 -16.90
CA ARG A 30 -6.17 -13.06 -16.23
C ARG A 30 -6.56 -12.84 -14.77
N LEU A 31 -5.88 -11.92 -14.09
CA LEU A 31 -6.25 -11.51 -12.73
C LEU A 31 -7.55 -10.72 -12.69
N GLY A 32 -8.06 -10.27 -13.84
CA GLY A 32 -9.28 -9.47 -13.98
C GLY A 32 -9.06 -7.98 -13.73
N LEU A 33 -7.81 -7.50 -13.79
CA LEU A 33 -7.54 -6.08 -13.77
C LEU A 33 -7.98 -5.46 -15.11
N PRO A 34 -8.63 -4.28 -15.10
CA PRO A 34 -9.08 -3.64 -16.34
C PRO A 34 -7.90 -3.36 -17.26
N ALA A 35 -7.99 -3.64 -18.55
CA ALA A 35 -6.90 -3.31 -19.46
C ALA A 35 -6.67 -1.79 -19.49
N THR A 36 -5.50 -1.31 -19.05
CA THR A 36 -5.09 0.07 -19.29
C THR A 36 -4.23 0.11 -20.54
N VAL A 37 -4.79 0.67 -21.59
CA VAL A 37 -4.05 0.94 -22.83
C VAL A 37 -3.73 2.44 -22.83
N PRO A 38 -2.45 2.85 -22.86
CA PRO A 38 -1.23 2.02 -22.86
C PRO A 38 -0.81 1.51 -21.46
N THR A 39 -0.16 0.33 -21.43
CA THR A 39 0.35 -0.31 -20.19
C THR A 39 1.40 0.51 -19.45
N MET A 40 1.92 1.56 -20.07
CA MET A 40 2.83 2.55 -19.47
C MET A 40 2.29 3.11 -18.15
N PHE A 41 0.98 3.35 -18.03
CA PHE A 41 0.38 3.88 -16.79
C PHE A 41 0.55 2.93 -15.61
N TYR A 42 0.43 1.62 -15.82
CA TYR A 42 0.72 0.64 -14.78
C TYR A 42 2.19 0.64 -14.37
N ARG A 43 3.12 0.75 -15.33
CA ARG A 43 4.55 0.82 -15.01
C ARG A 43 4.91 2.08 -14.24
N LEU A 44 4.35 3.23 -14.62
CA LEU A 44 4.53 4.48 -13.90
C LEU A 44 3.98 4.40 -12.47
N LEU A 45 2.79 3.82 -12.29
CA LEU A 45 2.20 3.63 -10.97
C LEU A 45 3.04 2.67 -10.10
N GLY A 46 3.50 1.55 -10.68
CA GLY A 46 4.41 0.64 -10.00
C GLY A 46 5.75 1.29 -9.61
N THR A 47 6.26 2.19 -10.45
CA THR A 47 7.48 2.99 -10.17
C THR A 47 7.24 3.94 -9.00
N ALA A 48 6.10 4.64 -8.97
CA ALA A 48 5.72 5.49 -7.85
C ALA A 48 5.62 4.71 -6.53
N TYR A 49 5.02 3.51 -6.56
CA TYR A 49 4.98 2.64 -5.38
C TYR A 49 6.35 2.11 -4.97
N THR A 50 7.27 1.94 -5.92
CA THR A 50 8.66 1.60 -5.60
C THR A 50 9.38 2.73 -4.87
N ALA A 51 9.13 3.98 -5.25
CA ALA A 51 9.62 5.13 -4.48
C ALA A 51 9.07 5.14 -3.04
N LEU A 52 7.80 4.78 -2.85
CA LEU A 52 7.23 4.60 -1.50
C LEU A 52 7.94 3.48 -0.71
N LEU A 53 8.26 2.35 -1.36
CA LEU A 53 9.02 1.27 -0.72
C LEU A 53 10.40 1.75 -0.25
N VAL A 54 11.09 2.55 -1.05
CA VAL A 54 12.37 3.15 -0.67
C VAL A 54 12.21 4.01 0.59
N GLU A 55 11.23 4.91 0.62
CA GLU A 55 10.91 5.72 1.82
C GLU A 55 10.61 4.85 3.04
N TYR A 56 9.83 3.78 2.87
CA TYR A 56 9.51 2.86 3.98
C TYR A 56 10.72 2.07 4.47
N LEU A 57 11.64 1.70 3.59
CA LEU A 57 12.90 1.04 3.98
C LEU A 57 13.79 1.97 4.80
N TYR A 58 13.92 3.25 4.40
CA TYR A 58 14.63 4.25 5.19
C TYR A 58 13.97 4.48 6.55
N GLY A 59 12.63 4.58 6.60
CA GLY A 59 11.93 4.70 7.88
C GLY A 59 12.07 3.47 8.77
N LEU A 60 12.12 2.26 8.20
CA LEU A 60 12.36 1.03 8.96
C LEU A 60 13.79 0.99 9.50
N HIS A 61 14.77 1.43 8.71
CA HIS A 61 16.14 1.58 9.17
C HIS A 61 16.21 2.56 10.34
N ALA A 62 15.59 3.75 10.22
CA ALA A 62 15.54 4.73 11.30
C ALA A 62 14.93 4.14 12.59
N LEU A 63 13.82 3.41 12.51
CA LEU A 63 13.21 2.74 13.66
C LEU A 63 14.15 1.73 14.33
N ARG A 64 14.91 0.97 13.53
CA ARG A 64 15.88 -0.01 14.05
C ARG A 64 17.09 0.66 14.70
N SER A 65 17.44 1.85 14.24
CA SER A 65 18.50 2.69 14.82
C SER A 65 18.02 3.55 16.00
N GLY A 66 16.80 3.31 16.51
CA GLY A 66 16.23 4.04 17.66
C GLY A 66 15.61 5.40 17.32
N GLY A 67 15.57 5.79 16.05
CA GLY A 67 14.94 7.02 15.58
C GLY A 67 13.45 6.87 15.28
N TYR A 68 12.70 7.97 15.38
CA TYR A 68 11.31 8.02 14.94
C TYR A 68 11.19 8.58 13.51
N PRO A 69 10.69 7.81 12.53
CA PRO A 69 10.65 8.23 11.13
C PRO A 69 9.37 9.02 10.82
N ALA A 70 9.22 10.20 11.42
CA ALA A 70 7.98 11.00 11.31
C ALA A 70 7.51 11.22 9.85
N GLY A 71 8.44 11.49 8.94
CA GLY A 71 8.15 11.65 7.50
C GLY A 71 7.52 10.38 6.91
N THR A 72 8.16 9.23 7.12
CA THR A 72 7.67 7.92 6.66
C THR A 72 6.28 7.59 7.23
N VAL A 73 6.02 7.91 8.50
CA VAL A 73 4.70 7.71 9.12
C VAL A 73 3.63 8.55 8.42
N ARG A 74 3.89 9.84 8.20
CA ARG A 74 2.96 10.74 7.50
C ARG A 74 2.68 10.29 6.07
N VAL A 75 3.73 9.96 5.31
CA VAL A 75 3.59 9.38 3.95
C VAL A 75 2.78 8.09 3.99
N GLY A 76 3.04 7.24 4.99
CA GLY A 76 2.33 5.98 5.20
C GLY A 76 0.83 6.15 5.48
N LEU A 77 0.46 7.17 6.28
CA LEU A 77 -0.93 7.53 6.58
C LEU A 77 -1.63 8.11 5.36
N VAL A 78 -1.05 9.13 4.72
CA VAL A 78 -1.65 9.78 3.54
C VAL A 78 -1.91 8.75 2.44
N SER A 79 -0.91 7.92 2.12
CA SER A 79 -1.05 6.89 1.08
C SER A 79 -2.14 5.85 1.40
N ASN A 80 -2.14 5.28 2.60
CA ASN A 80 -3.07 4.19 2.91
C ASN A 80 -4.48 4.68 3.21
N ILE A 81 -4.65 5.82 3.87
CA ILE A 81 -5.99 6.37 4.14
C ILE A 81 -6.63 6.75 2.81
N ALA A 82 -5.90 7.46 1.92
CA ALA A 82 -6.42 7.80 0.60
C ALA A 82 -6.78 6.55 -0.21
N ALA A 83 -5.89 5.54 -0.24
CA ALA A 83 -6.18 4.28 -0.92
C ALA A 83 -7.39 3.55 -0.32
N CYS A 84 -7.50 3.47 1.01
CA CYS A 84 -8.60 2.83 1.71
C CYS A 84 -9.94 3.52 1.39
N LEU A 85 -9.97 4.86 1.36
CA LEU A 85 -11.16 5.63 1.02
C LEU A 85 -11.58 5.41 -0.44
N VAL A 86 -10.63 5.44 -1.38
CA VAL A 86 -10.90 5.17 -2.81
C VAL A 86 -11.44 3.74 -3.00
N LEU A 87 -10.82 2.75 -2.35
CA LEU A 87 -11.26 1.36 -2.42
C LEU A 87 -12.64 1.18 -1.78
N TYR A 88 -12.89 1.80 -0.64
CA TYR A 88 -14.20 1.76 0.02
C TYR A 88 -15.29 2.39 -0.86
N GLN A 89 -15.00 3.53 -1.49
CA GLN A 89 -15.93 4.19 -2.39
C GLN A 89 -16.23 3.32 -3.62
N ALA A 90 -15.22 2.68 -4.21
CA ALA A 90 -15.40 1.77 -5.34
C ALA A 90 -16.22 0.53 -4.96
N TRP A 91 -15.99 -0.02 -3.76
CA TRP A 91 -16.79 -1.13 -3.22
C TRP A 91 -18.25 -0.72 -3.03
N TYR A 92 -18.49 0.39 -2.32
CA TYR A 92 -19.82 0.88 -2.01
C TYR A 92 -20.62 1.25 -3.28
N GLY A 93 -19.92 1.75 -4.30
CA GLY A 93 -20.52 2.07 -5.60
C GLY A 93 -20.74 0.87 -6.53
N GLY A 94 -20.44 -0.35 -6.11
CA GLY A 94 -20.64 -1.56 -6.94
C GLY A 94 -19.66 -1.68 -8.13
N VAL A 95 -18.55 -0.95 -8.13
CA VAL A 95 -17.58 -0.92 -9.26
C VAL A 95 -17.05 -2.32 -9.59
N TRP A 96 -16.94 -3.18 -8.58
CA TRP A 96 -16.37 -4.52 -8.71
C TRP A 96 -17.42 -5.62 -8.91
N ASP A 97 -18.70 -5.29 -9.04
CA ASP A 97 -19.78 -6.29 -9.12
C ASP A 97 -19.69 -7.12 -10.40
N THR A 98 -19.23 -6.52 -11.48
CA THR A 98 -18.99 -7.17 -12.78
C THR A 98 -17.58 -7.73 -12.91
N TRP A 99 -16.71 -7.52 -11.93
CA TRP A 99 -15.32 -7.96 -12.00
C TRP A 99 -15.20 -9.45 -11.71
N PRO A 100 -14.22 -10.16 -12.30
CA PRO A 100 -13.90 -11.52 -11.93
C PRO A 100 -13.61 -11.65 -10.42
N PHE A 101 -13.94 -12.81 -9.85
CA PHE A 101 -13.75 -13.09 -8.43
C PHE A 101 -12.32 -12.78 -7.94
N THR A 102 -11.30 -13.10 -8.75
CA THR A 102 -9.89 -12.84 -8.44
C THR A 102 -9.59 -11.37 -8.25
N ALA A 103 -10.07 -10.50 -9.15
CA ALA A 103 -9.86 -9.06 -9.09
C ALA A 103 -10.59 -8.46 -7.88
N ARG A 104 -11.84 -8.89 -7.66
CA ARG A 104 -12.63 -8.46 -6.50
C ARG A 104 -11.97 -8.85 -5.18
N ALA A 105 -11.47 -10.09 -5.08
CA ALA A 105 -10.74 -10.57 -3.90
C ALA A 105 -9.46 -9.75 -3.66
N LEU A 106 -8.68 -9.48 -4.71
CA LEU A 106 -7.47 -8.64 -4.62
C LEU A 106 -7.78 -7.23 -4.10
N MET A 107 -8.84 -6.61 -4.61
CA MET A 107 -9.27 -5.26 -4.17
C MET A 107 -9.76 -5.29 -2.72
N MET A 108 -10.47 -6.34 -2.31
CA MET A 108 -10.93 -6.50 -0.92
C MET A 108 -9.78 -6.67 0.06
N VAL A 109 -8.81 -7.53 -0.28
CA VAL A 109 -7.58 -7.68 0.49
C VAL A 109 -6.86 -6.34 0.60
N SER A 110 -6.81 -5.57 -0.49
CA SER A 110 -6.20 -4.25 -0.50
C SER A 110 -6.93 -3.24 0.38
N LEU A 111 -8.26 -3.26 0.41
CA LEU A 111 -9.08 -2.40 1.26
C LEU A 111 -8.77 -2.66 2.73
N PHE A 112 -8.83 -3.92 3.16
CA PHE A 112 -8.53 -4.29 4.54
C PHE A 112 -7.05 -4.08 4.90
N ALA A 113 -6.12 -4.32 3.97
CA ALA A 113 -4.71 -4.07 4.17
C ALA A 113 -4.41 -2.59 4.39
N THR A 114 -4.95 -1.71 3.54
CA THR A 114 -4.72 -0.27 3.64
C THR A 114 -5.37 0.31 4.91
N GLY A 115 -6.60 -0.10 5.25
CA GLY A 115 -7.25 0.26 6.50
C GLY A 115 -6.48 -0.24 7.74
N GLY A 116 -6.14 -1.53 7.78
CA GLY A 116 -5.44 -2.15 8.90
C GLY A 116 -4.04 -1.56 9.14
N VAL A 117 -3.28 -1.28 8.08
CA VAL A 117 -1.98 -0.61 8.22
C VAL A 117 -2.16 0.84 8.68
N SER A 118 -3.20 1.55 8.22
CA SER A 118 -3.49 2.92 8.69
C SER A 118 -3.76 2.94 10.19
N LEU A 119 -4.61 2.03 10.68
CA LEU A 119 -4.87 1.86 12.11
C LEU A 119 -3.58 1.54 12.88
N GLY A 120 -2.75 0.62 12.35
CA GLY A 120 -1.46 0.29 12.96
C GLY A 120 -0.52 1.49 13.05
N LEU A 121 -0.47 2.35 12.03
CA LEU A 121 0.35 3.57 12.07
C LEU A 121 -0.20 4.61 13.05
N LEU A 122 -1.52 4.77 13.14
CA LEU A 122 -2.16 5.69 14.09
C LEU A 122 -1.98 5.26 15.54
N VAL A 123 -2.09 3.95 15.83
CA VAL A 123 -1.97 3.43 17.20
C VAL A 123 -0.50 3.37 17.64
N PHE A 124 0.39 2.87 16.78
CA PHE A 124 1.79 2.62 17.17
C PHE A 124 2.75 3.75 16.79
N GLY A 125 2.31 4.75 16.02
CA GLY A 125 3.10 5.93 15.66
C GLY A 125 3.40 6.81 16.87
N PRO A 126 2.38 7.35 17.57
CA PRO A 126 2.59 8.20 18.75
C PRO A 126 3.38 7.53 19.86
N VAL A 127 3.16 6.22 20.08
CA VAL A 127 3.92 5.43 21.07
C VAL A 127 5.40 5.34 20.71
N ALA A 128 5.74 5.29 19.42
CA ALA A 128 7.13 5.27 18.98
C ALA A 128 7.79 6.66 19.07
N GLU A 129 7.01 7.73 18.93
CA GLU A 129 7.46 9.11 19.09
C GLU A 129 7.80 9.43 20.56
N GLY A 130 6.93 9.07 21.50
CA GLY A 130 7.14 9.34 22.93
C GLY A 130 8.34 8.61 23.57
N ARG A 131 8.83 7.51 22.99
CA ARG A 131 10.04 6.81 23.47
C ARG A 131 11.36 7.53 23.16
N ARG A 132 11.32 8.59 22.33
CA ARG A 132 12.49 9.42 22.03
C ARG A 132 12.69 10.54 23.05
N GLU A 133 11.60 10.96 23.69
CA GLU A 133 11.59 12.07 24.64
C GLU A 133 11.95 11.63 26.08
N SER A 134 12.07 10.32 26.30
CA SER A 134 12.49 9.67 27.56
C SER A 134 13.93 9.19 27.51
#